data_AF-A0A7S3IDF9-F1
#
_entry.id   AF-A0A7S3IDF9-F1
#
_cell.length_a   1.000
_cell.length_b   1.000
_cell.length_c   1.000
_cell.angle_alpha   90.00
_cell.angle_beta   90.00
_cell.angle_gamma   90.00
#
_symmetry.space_group_name_H-M   'P 1'
#
loop_
_entity.id
_entity.type
_entity.pdbx_description
1 polymer ?
#
loop_
_entity_poly.entity_id
_entity_poly.type
_entity_poly.pdbx_seq_one_letter_code
_entity_poly.pdbx_strand_id
1 'polypeptide(L)'
;MAKSSFLPYINNEKHHPKAEQYKARFSGLNGLMMVMFGNDTVVTPRESEWFQDWYGEYVLPYNQSELYVEDWIGLRTLEEAEKVHRLFIPDAGHLHYNQTVAEDIFVPFLYGSPDHEFLE
;
A
#
# COMPACT_ATOMS: atom_id res chain seq x y z
N MET A 1 -12.02 -15.97 1.56
CA MET A 1 -10.63 -16.36 1.22
C MET A 1 -10.38 -17.83 0.84
N ALA A 2 -11.14 -18.84 1.33
CA ALA A 2 -10.81 -20.26 1.16
C ALA A 2 -10.54 -20.72 -0.30
N LYS A 3 -11.27 -20.18 -1.29
CA LYS A 3 -11.11 -20.52 -2.72
C LYS A 3 -10.21 -19.56 -3.52
N SER A 4 -9.68 -18.49 -2.90
CA SER A 4 -8.80 -17.58 -3.62
C SER A 4 -7.45 -18.23 -3.89
N SER A 5 -7.04 -18.19 -5.15
CA SER A 5 -5.78 -18.75 -5.68
C SER A 5 -4.66 -17.72 -5.80
N PHE A 6 -4.94 -16.45 -5.49
CA PHE A 6 -4.00 -15.34 -5.69
C PHE A 6 -3.75 -14.54 -4.41
N LEU A 7 -4.71 -13.70 -3.98
CA LEU A 7 -4.52 -12.74 -2.88
C LEU A 7 -3.91 -13.36 -1.60
N PRO A 8 -4.47 -14.45 -1.03
CA PRO A 8 -3.91 -15.05 0.19
C PRO A 8 -2.49 -15.59 0.04
N TYR A 9 -2.04 -15.86 -1.18
CA TYR A 9 -0.67 -16.31 -1.43
C TYR A 9 0.30 -15.14 -1.58
N ILE A 10 -0.07 -14.06 -2.27
CA ILE A 10 0.82 -12.89 -2.37
C ILE A 10 0.88 -12.10 -1.06
N ASN A 11 -0.19 -12.15 -0.26
CA ASN A 11 -0.25 -11.57 1.09
C ASN A 11 0.37 -12.46 2.16
N ASN A 12 0.92 -13.63 1.79
CA ASN A 12 1.46 -14.62 2.72
C ASN A 12 0.48 -15.11 3.82
N GLU A 13 -0.84 -14.92 3.65
CA GLU A 13 -1.89 -15.45 4.55
C GLU A 13 -1.95 -16.98 4.55
N LYS A 14 -1.54 -17.62 3.44
CA LYS A 14 -1.44 -19.07 3.31
C LYS A 14 0.02 -19.49 3.23
N HIS A 15 0.38 -20.57 3.93
CA HIS A 15 1.72 -21.15 3.79
C HIS A 15 1.99 -21.61 2.35
N HIS A 16 3.14 -21.20 1.80
CA HIS A 16 3.65 -21.71 0.54
C HIS A 16 5.20 -21.60 0.46
N PRO A 17 5.87 -22.39 -0.39
CA PRO A 17 7.35 -22.45 -0.44
C PRO A 17 8.06 -21.16 -0.87
N LYS A 18 7.33 -20.14 -1.31
CA LYS A 18 7.88 -18.86 -1.82
C LYS A 18 7.66 -17.68 -0.87
N ALA A 19 7.03 -17.89 0.29
CA ALA A 19 6.62 -16.80 1.18
C ALA A 19 7.80 -15.91 1.59
N GLU A 20 8.92 -16.52 2.00
CA GLU A 20 10.17 -15.80 2.32
C GLU A 20 10.74 -15.03 1.12
N GLN A 21 10.67 -15.61 -0.08
CA GLN A 21 11.13 -14.93 -1.29
C GLN A 21 10.24 -13.72 -1.63
N TYR A 22 8.93 -13.82 -1.40
CA TYR A 22 8.00 -12.72 -1.63
C TYR A 22 8.27 -11.58 -0.65
N LYS A 23 8.38 -11.90 0.64
CA LYS A 23 8.76 -10.93 1.68
C LYS A 23 10.08 -10.24 1.35
N ALA A 24 11.14 -10.99 1.08
CA ALA A 24 12.46 -10.43 0.80
C ALA A 24 12.49 -9.52 -0.44
N ARG A 25 11.66 -9.80 -1.45
CA ARG A 25 11.56 -8.96 -2.66
C ARG A 25 10.76 -7.69 -2.40
N PHE A 26 9.64 -7.81 -1.69
CA PHE A 26 8.80 -6.67 -1.36
C PHE A 26 9.50 -5.71 -0.39
N SER A 27 10.14 -6.21 0.66
CA SER A 27 10.94 -5.38 1.57
C SER A 27 12.23 -4.82 0.93
N GLY A 28 12.65 -5.39 -0.21
CA GLY A 28 13.78 -4.92 -1.00
C GLY A 28 13.48 -3.72 -1.90
N LEU A 29 12.23 -3.22 -1.93
CA LEU A 29 11.89 -2.02 -2.71
C LEU A 29 12.72 -0.80 -2.26
N ASN A 30 13.01 0.10 -3.19
CA ASN A 30 13.65 1.38 -2.89
C ASN A 30 12.64 2.42 -2.35
N GLY A 31 11.38 2.29 -2.75
CA GLY A 31 10.27 3.10 -2.29
C GLY A 31 8.94 2.44 -2.66
N LEU A 32 7.90 2.70 -1.88
CA LEU A 32 6.52 2.28 -2.09
C LEU A 32 5.60 3.49 -1.92
N MET A 33 5.08 4.02 -3.02
CA MET A 33 4.04 5.06 -2.97
C MET A 33 2.66 4.42 -3.11
N MET A 34 1.80 4.63 -2.12
CA MET A 34 0.42 4.18 -2.11
C MET A 34 -0.49 5.41 -2.21
N VAL A 35 -1.34 5.44 -3.24
CA VAL A 35 -2.22 6.57 -3.53
C VAL A 35 -3.64 6.16 -3.22
N MET A 36 -4.34 6.96 -2.42
CA MET A 36 -5.75 6.79 -2.13
C MET A 36 -6.59 7.92 -2.73
N PHE A 37 -7.69 7.59 -3.40
CA PHE A 37 -8.62 8.56 -3.97
C PHE A 37 -9.85 8.76 -3.06
N GLY A 38 -10.13 10.00 -2.64
CA GLY A 38 -11.15 10.28 -1.63
C GLY A 38 -12.59 10.02 -2.09
N ASN A 39 -12.86 10.17 -3.39
CA ASN A 39 -14.16 9.89 -4.02
C ASN A 39 -14.11 8.60 -4.88
N ASP A 40 -13.27 7.63 -4.52
CA ASP A 40 -13.24 6.34 -5.19
C ASP A 40 -14.58 5.61 -5.01
N THR A 41 -15.20 5.21 -6.13
CA THR A 41 -16.46 4.44 -6.15
C THR A 41 -16.27 3.06 -6.79
N VAL A 42 -15.03 2.70 -7.14
CA VAL A 42 -14.65 1.45 -7.79
C VAL A 42 -14.03 0.47 -6.79
N VAL A 43 -13.16 0.97 -5.92
CA VAL A 43 -12.49 0.17 -4.89
C VAL A 43 -13.32 0.18 -3.61
N THR A 44 -13.51 -0.98 -2.99
CA THR A 44 -14.28 -1.12 -1.73
C THR A 44 -13.65 -2.20 -0.85
N PRO A 45 -13.21 -1.87 0.38
CA PRO A 45 -13.14 -0.51 0.94
C PRO A 45 -12.06 0.30 0.20
N ARG A 46 -12.24 1.61 0.00
CA ARG A 46 -11.22 2.46 -0.65
C ARG A 46 -9.88 2.40 0.10
N GLU A 47 -9.95 2.17 1.40
CA GLU A 47 -8.80 2.04 2.28
C GLU A 47 -7.90 0.84 1.93
N SER A 48 -8.39 -0.12 1.12
CA SER A 48 -7.56 -1.17 0.54
C SER A 48 -6.46 -0.67 -0.40
N GLU A 49 -6.58 0.56 -0.91
CA GLU A 49 -5.51 1.28 -1.61
C GLU A 49 -4.27 1.50 -0.71
N TRP A 50 -4.44 1.47 0.62
CA TRP A 50 -3.39 1.56 1.64
C TRP A 50 -3.28 0.28 2.50
N PHE A 51 -3.53 -0.89 1.92
CA PHE A 51 -3.43 -2.20 2.62
C PHE A 51 -4.36 -2.39 3.83
N GLN A 52 -5.46 -1.65 3.90
CA GLN A 52 -6.51 -1.89 4.89
C GLN A 52 -7.57 -2.85 4.32
N ASP A 53 -8.30 -3.53 5.19
CA ASP A 53 -9.39 -4.41 4.77
C ASP A 53 -10.53 -4.39 5.79
N TRP A 54 -11.68 -4.92 5.40
CA TRP A 54 -12.82 -5.10 6.28
C TRP A 54 -12.49 -6.06 7.42
N TYR A 55 -12.81 -5.64 8.64
CA TYR A 55 -12.89 -6.48 9.83
C TYR A 55 -14.31 -6.41 10.39
N GLY A 56 -15.14 -7.36 9.98
CA GLY A 56 -16.58 -7.33 10.28
C GLY A 56 -17.27 -6.15 9.57
N GLU A 57 -17.75 -5.19 10.36
CA GLU A 57 -18.50 -4.01 9.87
C GLU A 57 -17.66 -2.73 9.76
N TYR A 58 -16.37 -2.78 10.12
CA TYR A 58 -15.47 -1.63 10.04
C TYR A 58 -14.21 -1.96 9.26
N VAL A 59 -13.48 -0.93 8.82
CA VAL A 59 -12.18 -1.09 8.16
C VAL A 59 -11.09 -1.11 9.23
N LEU A 60 -10.27 -2.16 9.24
CA LEU A 60 -9.15 -2.29 10.18
C LEU A 60 -7.97 -1.42 9.71
N PRO A 61 -7.41 -0.55 10.56
CA PRO A 61 -6.19 0.17 10.24
C PRO A 61 -5.05 -0.77 9.83
N TYR A 62 -4.26 -0.40 8.82
CA TYR A 62 -3.22 -1.27 8.24
C TYR A 62 -2.24 -1.76 9.32
N ASN A 63 -1.89 -0.89 10.28
CA ASN A 63 -0.93 -1.17 11.35
C ASN A 63 -1.46 -2.09 12.47
N GLN A 64 -2.75 -2.44 12.43
CA GLN A 64 -3.38 -3.41 13.34
C GLN A 64 -3.60 -4.78 12.69
N SER A 65 -3.38 -4.90 11.38
CA SER A 65 -3.50 -6.18 10.67
C SER A 65 -2.37 -7.15 11.04
N GLU A 66 -2.64 -8.46 11.05
CA GLU A 66 -1.60 -9.48 11.24
C GLU A 66 -0.52 -9.39 10.15
N LEU A 67 -0.92 -9.05 8.91
CA LEU A 67 0.00 -8.83 7.79
C LEU A 67 1.08 -7.79 8.13
N TYR A 68 0.72 -6.72 8.84
CA TYR A 68 1.67 -5.69 9.29
C TYR A 68 2.37 -6.07 10.59
N VAL A 69 1.63 -6.51 11.61
CA VAL A 69 2.15 -6.79 12.97
C VAL A 69 3.16 -7.94 12.94
N GLU A 70 2.90 -8.99 12.17
CA GLU A 70 3.81 -10.12 11.98
C GLU A 70 4.72 -9.92 10.75
N ASP A 71 4.58 -8.77 10.08
CA ASP A 71 5.37 -8.36 8.92
C ASP A 71 5.40 -9.43 7.81
N TRP A 72 4.25 -10.03 7.49
CA TRP A 72 4.14 -11.18 6.60
C TRP A 72 4.74 -10.93 5.21
N ILE A 73 4.54 -9.73 4.66
CA ILE A 73 5.06 -9.35 3.35
C ILE A 73 6.27 -8.40 3.41
N GLY A 74 6.65 -7.91 4.59
CA GLY A 74 7.72 -6.92 4.70
C GLY A 74 7.24 -5.46 4.66
N LEU A 75 5.94 -5.20 4.82
CA LEU A 75 5.39 -3.83 4.82
C LEU A 75 5.88 -3.02 6.03
N ARG A 76 5.90 -3.61 7.23
CA ARG A 76 6.46 -2.94 8.41
C ARG A 76 7.95 -2.69 8.22
N THR A 77 8.68 -3.66 7.65
CA THR A 77 10.11 -3.49 7.32
C THR A 77 10.34 -2.29 6.39
N LEU A 78 9.50 -2.07 5.37
CA LEU A 78 9.61 -0.89 4.50
C LEU A 78 9.30 0.42 5.23
N GLU A 79 8.29 0.39 6.10
CA GLU A 79 7.83 1.56 6.83
C GLU A 79 8.86 2.02 7.87
N GLU A 80 9.45 1.08 8.61
CA GLU A 80 10.57 1.32 9.53
C GLU A 80 11.84 1.82 8.81
N ALA A 81 11.98 1.49 7.53
CA ALA A 81 13.05 1.99 6.67
C ALA A 81 12.73 3.33 5.98
N GLU A 82 11.61 3.97 6.32
CA GLU A 82 11.14 5.25 5.75
C GLU A 82 10.94 5.19 4.22
N LYS A 83 10.58 4.03 3.69
CA LYS A 83 10.39 3.80 2.24
C LYS A 83 8.93 3.84 1.79
N VAL A 84 7.99 3.97 2.72
CA VAL A 84 6.55 3.99 2.42
C VAL A 84 6.07 5.43 2.37
N HIS A 85 5.46 5.82 1.25
CA HIS A 85 4.87 7.13 1.05
C HIS A 85 3.38 6.97 0.79
N ARG A 86 2.56 7.75 1.48
CA ARG A 86 1.10 7.73 1.35
C ARG A 86 0.65 9.05 0.78
N LEU A 87 -0.14 9.00 -0.29
CA LEU A 87 -0.75 10.18 -0.90
C LEU A 87 -2.27 10.02 -0.85
N PHE A 88 -2.97 10.99 -0.27
CA PHE A 88 -4.44 11.05 -0.32
C PHE A 88 -4.87 12.19 -1.25
N ILE A 89 -5.76 11.90 -2.19
CA ILE A 89 -6.30 12.89 -3.12
C ILE A 89 -7.80 13.06 -2.82
N PRO A 90 -8.21 14.06 -2.02
CA PRO A 90 -9.56 14.14 -1.43
C PRO A 90 -10.69 14.19 -2.45
N ASP A 91 -10.56 15.06 -3.46
CA ASP A 91 -11.63 15.34 -4.42
C ASP A 91 -11.42 14.61 -5.76
N ALA A 92 -10.92 13.37 -5.70
CA ALA A 92 -10.60 12.56 -6.87
C ALA A 92 -11.38 11.25 -6.88
N GLY A 93 -11.89 10.88 -8.06
CA GLY A 93 -12.39 9.52 -8.31
C GLY A 93 -11.27 8.56 -8.69
N HIS A 94 -11.63 7.29 -8.89
CA HIS A 94 -10.66 6.22 -9.22
C HIS A 94 -9.75 6.62 -10.37
N LEU A 95 -8.43 6.67 -10.12
CA LEU A 95 -7.38 7.03 -11.07
C LEU A 95 -7.46 8.47 -11.63
N HIS A 96 -8.29 9.34 -11.06
CA HIS A 96 -8.41 10.73 -11.48
C HIS A 96 -7.47 11.63 -10.68
N TYR A 97 -6.30 11.93 -11.22
CA TYR A 97 -5.40 12.96 -10.70
C TYR A 97 -5.04 13.97 -11.80
N ASN A 98 -4.61 15.17 -11.41
CA ASN A 98 -4.25 16.22 -12.36
C ASN A 98 -2.74 16.20 -12.68
N GLN A 99 -2.34 17.00 -13.67
CA GLN A 99 -0.95 17.10 -14.10
C GLN A 99 -0.02 17.54 -12.95
N THR A 100 -0.49 18.43 -12.06
CA THR A 100 0.27 18.92 -10.90
C THR A 100 0.65 17.78 -9.96
N VAL A 101 -0.27 16.86 -9.64
CA VAL A 101 0.05 15.66 -8.84
C VAL A 101 1.12 14.81 -9.54
N ALA A 102 1.03 14.65 -10.86
CA ALA A 102 2.03 13.89 -11.60
C ALA A 102 3.42 14.54 -11.53
N GLU A 103 3.49 15.85 -11.78
CA GLU A 103 4.74 16.62 -11.87
C GLU A 103 5.39 16.87 -10.51
N ASP A 104 4.59 17.12 -9.48
CA ASP A 104 5.09 17.54 -8.16
C ASP A 104 5.24 16.37 -7.18
N ILE A 105 4.57 15.24 -7.42
CA ILE A 105 4.57 14.10 -6.48
C ILE A 105 5.14 12.84 -7.13
N PHE A 106 4.57 12.38 -8.25
CA PHE A 106 4.99 11.12 -8.87
C PHE A 106 6.37 11.21 -9.52
N VAL A 107 6.61 12.27 -10.29
CA VAL A 107 7.88 12.49 -10.98
C VAL A 107 9.06 12.57 -9.99
N PRO A 108 9.03 13.39 -8.92
CA PRO A 108 10.12 13.44 -7.94
C PRO A 108 10.37 12.11 -7.23
N PHE A 109 9.30 11.37 -6.89
CA PHE A 109 9.41 10.04 -6.29
C PHE A 109 10.15 9.05 -7.19
N LEU A 110 9.88 9.07 -8.50
CA LEU A 110 10.52 8.18 -9.48
C LEU A 110 12.02 8.48 -9.67
N TYR A 111 12.44 9.73 -9.48
CA TYR A 111 13.85 10.12 -9.58
C TYR A 111 14.64 9.94 -8.27
N GLY A 112 13.98 9.55 -7.17
CA GLY A 112 14.64 9.29 -5.88
C GLY A 112 15.09 10.54 -5.15
N SER A 113 14.39 11.67 -5.30
CA SER A 113 14.75 12.91 -4.61
C SER A 113 14.39 12.80 -3.10
N PRO A 114 15.35 12.88 -2.17
CA PRO A 114 15.13 12.64 -0.74
C PRO A 114 14.33 13.72 0.00
N ASP A 115 14.07 14.87 -0.63
CA ASP A 115 13.75 16.11 0.08
C ASP A 115 12.30 16.60 -0.08
N HIS A 116 11.39 15.77 -0.62
CA HIS A 116 9.98 16.16 -0.72
C HIS A 116 9.15 15.48 0.39
N GLU A 117 8.90 16.24 1.45
CA GLU A 117 7.77 15.99 2.35
C GLU A 117 6.49 16.02 1.50
N PHE A 118 5.89 14.85 1.28
CA PHE A 118 4.57 14.76 0.68
C PHE A 118 3.59 15.35 1.68
N LEU A 119 2.90 16.43 1.29
CA LEU A 119 1.97 17.17 2.15
C LEU A 119 0.96 16.21 2.80
N GLU A 120 0.91 16.24 4.13
CA GLU A 120 -0.08 15.53 4.96
C GLU A 120 -1.51 16.06 4.76
#